data_AF-A0A382CQW8-F1
#
_entry.id   AF-A0A382CQW8-F1
#
_cell.length_a   1.000
_cell.length_b   1.000
_cell.length_c   1.000
_cell.angle_alpha   90.00
_cell.angle_beta   90.00
_cell.angle_gamma   90.00
#
_symmetry.space_group_name_H-M   'P 1'
#
loop_
_entity.id
_entity.type
_entity.pdbx_description
1 polymer ?
#
loop_
_entity_poly.entity_id
_entity_poly.type
_entity_poly.pdbx_seq_one_letter_code
_entity_poly.pdbx_strand_id
1 'polypeptide(L)'
;MSRIRLNQEIRNKIASRWRVHIENEDTQERETFMEKREGFKPLQDKTWKLAEKCVRRHYPIEDVNTCYDLQRKYPNVDTVNTDSCFHFGYMQKKDGDVNDKDMTSDQNDENDKYVSKHFDFRLNGEIDGTDRQTNQDEESNWGRPNHRGFAYAYFRDELKASEGCNPDIDIEMSDKQSNPHQQKFQDANDRKLGFISGNRDLVSYAKAWDSDYELDLIGREYCRDRQIEVNKDEFAIFMTWQQAKGQLQMAHYKWIDSVLKQMKFVKGVLKGYKYLDEALEFAKESDLTIDEAEILRCNSSGLMIYNPKNAAQMLKSMKNKNQSREQKILAREQYERREAQK
;
A
#
# COMPACT_ATOMS: atom_id res chain seq x y z
N MET A 1 -2.11 44.94 6.23
CA MET A 1 -2.05 44.05 5.06
C MET A 1 -3.46 43.89 4.51
N SER A 2 -3.64 43.87 3.19
CA SER A 2 -4.96 43.65 2.57
C SER A 2 -5.44 42.24 2.86
N ARG A 3 -6.64 42.08 3.44
CA ARG A 3 -7.24 40.76 3.72
C ARG A 3 -7.46 39.99 2.42
N ILE A 4 -6.89 38.80 2.33
CA ILE A 4 -7.02 37.92 1.16
C ILE A 4 -8.33 37.15 1.29
N ARG A 5 -9.17 37.21 0.25
CA ARG A 5 -10.40 36.41 0.20
C ARG A 5 -10.09 34.97 -0.18
N LEU A 6 -10.77 34.03 0.48
CA LEU A 6 -10.71 32.62 0.14
C LEU A 6 -11.46 32.35 -1.16
N ASN A 7 -10.71 32.04 -2.22
CA ASN A 7 -11.25 31.44 -3.43
C ASN A 7 -11.17 29.89 -3.33
N GLN A 8 -11.74 29.18 -4.30
CA GLN A 8 -11.75 27.71 -4.28
C GLN A 8 -10.34 27.10 -4.32
N GLU A 9 -9.42 27.73 -5.05
CA GLU A 9 -8.03 27.28 -5.17
C GLU A 9 -7.29 27.33 -3.82
N ILE A 10 -7.40 28.45 -3.11
CA ILE A 10 -6.79 28.63 -1.79
C ILE A 10 -7.42 27.65 -0.78
N ARG A 11 -8.75 27.45 -0.80
CA ARG A 11 -9.41 26.45 0.04
C ARG A 11 -8.87 25.03 -0.23
N ASN A 12 -8.68 24.67 -1.49
CA ASN A 12 -8.12 23.36 -1.86
C ASN A 12 -6.67 23.20 -1.38
N LYS A 13 -5.85 24.26 -1.48
CA LYS A 13 -4.46 24.27 -1.00
C LYS A 13 -4.39 24.09 0.52
N ILE A 14 -5.21 24.83 1.27
CA ILE A 14 -5.31 24.70 2.73
C ILE A 14 -5.77 23.27 3.08
N ALA A 15 -6.84 22.78 2.45
CA ALA A 15 -7.32 21.42 2.68
C ALA A 15 -6.25 20.34 2.39
N SER A 16 -5.41 20.53 1.37
CA SER A 16 -4.29 19.61 1.09
C SER A 16 -3.28 19.58 2.25
N ARG A 17 -2.96 20.73 2.84
CA ARG A 17 -2.06 20.82 4.00
C ARG A 17 -2.64 20.19 5.26
N TRP A 18 -3.94 20.39 5.49
CA TRP A 18 -4.66 19.71 6.56
C TRP A 18 -4.62 18.19 6.41
N ARG A 19 -4.83 17.67 5.20
CA ARG A 19 -4.74 16.23 4.96
C ARG A 19 -3.36 15.69 5.33
N VAL A 20 -2.29 16.37 4.91
CA VAL A 20 -0.92 15.98 5.24
C VAL A 20 -0.67 16.05 6.76
N HIS A 21 -1.24 17.03 7.46
CA HIS A 21 -1.11 17.12 8.91
C HIS A 21 -1.82 15.97 9.63
N ILE A 22 -3.12 15.76 9.34
CA ILE A 22 -3.95 14.73 9.96
C ILE A 22 -3.39 13.33 9.69
N GLU A 23 -2.88 13.07 8.49
CA GLU A 23 -2.22 11.79 8.17
C GLU A 23 -0.91 11.59 8.94
N ASN A 24 -0.25 12.66 9.37
CA ASN A 24 1.00 12.62 10.14
C ASN A 24 0.79 12.78 11.65
N GLU A 25 -0.45 12.95 12.12
CA GLU A 25 -0.77 12.89 13.54
C GLU A 25 -0.55 11.49 14.08
N ASP A 26 -0.17 11.42 15.36
CA ASP A 26 0.01 10.17 16.07
C ASP A 26 -1.34 9.70 16.59
N THR A 27 -1.93 8.75 15.86
CA THR A 27 -3.26 8.20 16.15
C THR A 27 -3.16 6.69 16.28
N GLN A 28 -3.99 6.11 17.15
CA GLN A 28 -4.04 4.66 17.36
C GLN A 28 -4.27 3.89 16.05
N GLU A 29 -5.07 4.44 15.14
CA GLU A 29 -5.38 3.82 13.84
C GLU A 29 -4.17 3.78 12.92
N ARG A 30 -3.37 4.87 12.91
CA ARG A 30 -2.12 4.92 12.16
C ARG A 30 -1.07 3.98 12.74
N GLU A 31 -0.90 3.99 14.06
CA GLU A 31 0.04 3.09 14.75
C GLU A 31 -0.30 1.62 14.46
N THR A 32 -1.57 1.25 14.61
CA THR A 32 -2.06 -0.11 14.28
C THR A 32 -1.79 -0.49 12.82
N PHE A 33 -1.94 0.44 11.88
CA PHE A 33 -1.63 0.20 10.47
C PHE A 33 -0.12 -0.02 10.26
N MET A 34 0.73 0.82 10.86
CA MET A 34 2.19 0.70 10.75
C MET A 34 2.70 -0.61 11.36
N GLU A 35 2.25 -0.96 12.57
CA GLU A 35 2.59 -2.22 13.24
C GLU A 35 2.24 -3.44 12.38
N LYS A 36 1.02 -3.47 11.83
CA LYS A 36 0.57 -4.57 10.96
C LYS A 36 1.36 -4.62 9.66
N ARG A 37 1.74 -3.47 9.10
CA ARG A 37 2.51 -3.40 7.86
C ARG A 37 3.91 -3.96 8.07
N GLU A 38 4.60 -3.50 9.12
CA GLU A 38 5.95 -3.94 9.47
C GLU A 38 5.98 -5.42 9.89
N GLY A 39 4.96 -5.87 10.62
CA GLY A 39 4.82 -7.26 11.04
C GLY A 39 4.45 -8.25 9.93
N PHE A 40 3.93 -7.77 8.79
CA PHE A 40 3.41 -8.66 7.73
C PHE A 40 4.51 -9.38 6.95
N LYS A 41 5.59 -8.70 6.53
CA LYS A 41 6.66 -9.35 5.74
C LYS A 41 7.32 -10.53 6.48
N PRO A 42 7.68 -10.42 7.78
CA PRO A 42 8.17 -11.57 8.53
C PRO A 42 7.16 -12.72 8.64
N LEU A 43 5.86 -12.41 8.71
CA LEU A 43 4.80 -13.43 8.73
C LEU A 43 4.68 -14.11 7.36
N GLN A 44 4.65 -13.34 6.27
CA GLN A 44 4.67 -13.83 4.90
C GLN A 44 5.86 -14.79 4.67
N ASP A 45 7.08 -14.40 5.04
CA ASP A 45 8.29 -15.20 4.83
C ASP A 45 8.26 -16.50 5.65
N LYS A 46 7.73 -16.47 6.88
CA LYS A 46 7.57 -17.66 7.71
C LYS A 46 6.53 -18.62 7.13
N THR A 47 5.38 -18.10 6.72
CA THR A 47 4.31 -18.89 6.12
C THR A 47 4.74 -19.46 4.78
N TRP A 48 5.50 -18.71 3.98
CA TRP A 48 6.06 -19.18 2.72
C TRP A 48 7.00 -20.37 2.89
N LYS A 49 7.93 -20.32 3.87
CA LYS A 49 8.79 -21.46 4.19
C LYS A 49 8.00 -22.72 4.59
N LEU A 50 6.86 -22.53 5.26
CA LEU A 50 5.95 -23.64 5.55
C LEU A 50 5.28 -24.15 4.27
N ALA A 51 4.79 -23.27 3.41
CA ALA A 51 4.21 -23.62 2.11
C ALA A 51 5.21 -24.42 1.25
N GLU A 52 6.45 -23.95 1.15
CA GLU A 52 7.54 -24.65 0.47
C GLU A 52 7.73 -26.06 1.02
N LYS A 53 7.79 -26.22 2.34
CA LYS A 53 7.90 -27.55 2.97
C LYS A 53 6.69 -28.44 2.67
N CYS A 54 5.47 -27.90 2.65
CA CYS A 54 4.25 -28.65 2.31
C CYS A 54 4.25 -29.09 0.84
N VAL A 55 4.57 -28.18 -0.06
CA VAL A 55 4.66 -28.41 -1.51
C VAL A 55 5.75 -29.44 -1.81
N ARG A 56 6.96 -29.28 -1.26
CA ARG A 56 8.09 -30.18 -1.51
C ARG A 56 7.91 -31.59 -0.92
N ARG A 57 7.01 -31.79 0.04
CA ARG A 57 6.59 -33.14 0.50
C ARG A 57 5.80 -33.88 -0.58
N HIS A 58 5.01 -33.18 -1.38
CA HIS A 58 4.19 -33.75 -2.45
C HIS A 58 4.91 -33.75 -3.80
N TYR A 59 5.75 -32.76 -4.03
CA TYR A 59 6.55 -32.56 -5.24
C TYR A 59 8.02 -32.39 -4.87
N PRO A 60 8.75 -33.50 -4.61
CA PRO A 60 10.17 -33.47 -4.33
C PRO A 60 10.95 -32.73 -5.42
N ILE A 61 12.02 -32.03 -5.03
CA ILE A 61 12.84 -31.26 -5.97
C ILE A 61 13.49 -32.16 -7.04
N GLU A 62 13.79 -33.41 -6.71
CA GLU A 62 14.36 -34.39 -7.63
C GLU A 62 13.39 -34.72 -8.78
N ASP A 63 12.10 -34.84 -8.47
CA ASP A 63 11.05 -35.09 -9.46
C ASP A 63 10.84 -33.87 -10.35
N VAL A 64 10.83 -32.67 -9.75
CA VAL A 64 10.73 -31.39 -10.49
C VAL A 64 11.92 -31.22 -11.44
N ASN A 65 13.14 -31.49 -10.98
CA ASN A 65 14.35 -31.45 -11.82
C ASN A 65 14.29 -32.47 -12.97
N THR A 66 13.81 -33.68 -12.69
CA THR A 66 13.61 -34.70 -13.72
C THR A 66 12.61 -34.24 -14.77
N CYS A 67 11.51 -33.60 -14.36
CA CYS A 67 10.56 -33.01 -15.29
C CYS A 67 11.21 -31.88 -16.12
N TYR A 68 12.00 -31.00 -15.51
CA TYR A 68 12.76 -29.97 -16.25
C TYR A 68 13.72 -30.57 -17.28
N ASP A 69 14.42 -31.65 -16.96
CA ASP A 69 15.32 -32.33 -17.88
C ASP A 69 14.57 -32.92 -19.07
N LEU A 70 13.37 -33.47 -18.84
CA LEU A 70 12.50 -33.97 -19.90
C LEU A 70 11.96 -32.85 -20.79
N GLN A 71 11.53 -31.71 -20.21
CA GLN A 71 11.11 -30.54 -20.98
C GLN A 71 12.23 -29.97 -21.85
N ARG A 72 13.45 -29.87 -21.29
CA ARG A 72 14.62 -29.37 -22.03
C ARG A 72 14.97 -30.28 -23.21
N LYS A 73 14.74 -31.59 -23.07
CA LYS A 73 15.05 -32.59 -24.10
C LYS A 73 13.97 -32.70 -25.18
N TYR A 74 12.70 -32.45 -24.83
CA TYR A 74 11.56 -32.65 -25.71
C TYR A 74 10.67 -31.39 -25.74
N PRO A 75 10.64 -30.63 -26.86
CA PRO A 75 9.90 -29.36 -26.96
C PRO A 75 8.38 -29.46 -26.74
N ASN A 76 7.83 -30.67 -26.80
CA ASN A 76 6.41 -30.95 -26.62
C ASN A 76 6.04 -31.41 -25.19
N VAL A 77 7.02 -31.49 -24.30
CA VAL A 77 6.80 -31.82 -22.88
C VAL A 77 6.63 -30.51 -22.14
N ASP A 78 5.46 -30.33 -21.52
CA ASP A 78 5.14 -29.22 -20.63
C ASP A 78 4.47 -29.80 -19.38
N THR A 79 5.23 -29.80 -18.29
CA THR A 79 5.03 -30.66 -17.11
C THR A 79 5.35 -29.96 -15.79
N VAL A 80 5.94 -28.78 -15.83
CA VAL A 80 6.42 -28.00 -14.69
C VAL A 80 5.91 -26.60 -14.91
N ASN A 81 5.21 -26.09 -13.92
CA ASN A 81 4.72 -24.72 -13.93
C ASN A 81 5.12 -24.03 -12.62
N THR A 82 5.44 -22.76 -12.73
CA THR A 82 5.78 -21.91 -11.60
C THR A 82 4.47 -21.31 -11.06
N ASP A 83 4.16 -21.62 -9.80
CA ASP A 83 2.92 -21.19 -9.17
C ASP A 83 3.19 -20.49 -7.84
N SER A 84 2.26 -19.63 -7.44
CA SER A 84 2.35 -18.82 -6.21
C SER A 84 1.11 -18.98 -5.34
N CYS A 85 0.13 -19.77 -5.78
CA CYS A 85 -1.11 -19.99 -5.06
C CYS A 85 -1.44 -21.48 -4.97
N PHE A 86 -1.96 -21.89 -3.81
CA PHE A 86 -2.10 -23.31 -3.47
C PHE A 86 -3.43 -23.58 -2.76
N HIS A 87 -4.06 -24.71 -3.11
CA HIS A 87 -5.15 -25.26 -2.30
C HIS A 87 -4.57 -26.20 -1.25
N PHE A 88 -4.52 -25.74 0.00
CA PHE A 88 -4.14 -26.60 1.12
C PHE A 88 -5.40 -27.15 1.78
N GLY A 89 -5.38 -28.42 2.17
CA GLY A 89 -6.51 -29.02 2.88
C GLY A 89 -6.12 -30.14 3.83
N TYR A 90 -7.03 -30.48 4.74
CA TYR A 90 -6.85 -31.56 5.71
C TYR A 90 -8.18 -32.27 5.99
N MET A 91 -8.10 -33.56 6.33
CA MET A 91 -9.27 -34.33 6.76
C MET A 91 -9.65 -33.97 8.19
N GLN A 92 -10.82 -33.35 8.38
CA GLN A 92 -11.35 -33.05 9.70
C GLN A 92 -12.07 -34.29 10.26
N LYS A 93 -11.44 -34.94 11.25
CA LYS A 93 -12.11 -35.95 12.06
C LYS A 93 -13.15 -35.28 12.96
N LYS A 94 -14.33 -35.90 13.09
CA LYS A 94 -15.50 -35.39 13.82
C LYS A 94 -15.27 -35.38 15.35
N ASP A 95 -14.43 -34.48 15.85
CA ASP A 95 -14.33 -34.16 17.27
C ASP A 95 -14.38 -32.65 17.49
N GLY A 96 -15.58 -32.17 17.86
CA GLY A 96 -15.79 -30.90 18.58
C GLY A 96 -15.92 -29.63 17.74
N ASP A 97 -17.17 -29.16 17.61
CA ASP A 97 -17.60 -27.76 17.48
C ASP A 97 -17.13 -26.98 16.23
N VAL A 98 -17.91 -27.03 15.16
CA VAL A 98 -17.77 -26.14 13.99
C VAL A 98 -18.89 -25.09 14.05
N ASN A 99 -18.50 -23.84 14.28
CA ASN A 99 -19.36 -22.67 14.05
C ASN A 99 -19.66 -22.55 12.55
N ASP A 100 -20.88 -22.93 12.18
CA ASP A 100 -21.39 -23.08 10.82
C ASP A 100 -21.76 -21.73 10.20
N LYS A 101 -20.77 -20.95 9.74
CA LYS A 101 -21.03 -19.71 8.97
C LYS A 101 -20.18 -19.45 7.71
N ASP A 102 -19.07 -20.16 7.51
CA ASP A 102 -18.16 -19.90 6.35
C ASP A 102 -17.97 -21.12 5.42
N MET A 103 -18.84 -22.13 5.49
CA MET A 103 -18.70 -23.35 4.69
C MET A 103 -19.74 -23.42 3.58
N THR A 104 -19.29 -23.46 2.33
CA THR A 104 -20.12 -23.81 1.17
C THR A 104 -20.64 -25.23 1.37
N SER A 105 -21.87 -25.34 1.84
CA SER A 105 -22.58 -26.58 2.12
C SER A 105 -23.05 -27.22 0.82
N ASP A 106 -22.33 -28.21 0.32
CA ASP A 106 -23.00 -29.36 -0.31
C ASP A 106 -23.45 -30.30 0.81
N GLN A 107 -24.77 -30.44 0.90
CA GLN A 107 -25.47 -31.27 1.86
C GLN A 107 -25.11 -32.74 1.63
N ASN A 108 -24.58 -33.42 2.66
CA ASN A 108 -24.96 -34.79 3.01
C ASN A 108 -24.38 -35.16 4.39
N ASP A 109 -25.25 -35.74 5.20
CA ASP A 109 -24.95 -36.36 6.49
C ASP A 109 -23.96 -37.52 6.33
N GLU A 110 -23.17 -37.72 7.38
CA GLU A 110 -22.20 -38.81 7.58
C GLU A 110 -20.96 -38.78 6.68
N ASN A 111 -19.79 -38.56 7.33
CA ASN A 111 -18.40 -38.84 6.92
C ASN A 111 -17.47 -37.62 7.02
N ASP A 112 -16.19 -37.89 7.31
CA ASP A 112 -15.13 -36.89 7.51
C ASP A 112 -15.18 -35.78 6.45
N LYS A 113 -15.24 -34.52 6.88
CA LYS A 113 -15.28 -33.37 5.97
C LYS A 113 -13.85 -32.96 5.63
N TYR A 114 -13.49 -33.02 4.35
CA TYR A 114 -12.23 -32.46 3.88
C TYR A 114 -12.34 -30.92 3.86
N VAL A 115 -11.54 -30.25 4.67
CA VAL A 115 -11.49 -28.79 4.72
C VAL A 115 -10.35 -28.34 3.82
N SER A 116 -10.66 -27.58 2.78
CA SER A 116 -9.68 -27.04 1.83
C SER A 116 -9.90 -25.55 1.61
N LYS A 117 -8.81 -24.80 1.42
CA LYS A 117 -8.87 -23.39 1.09
C LYS A 117 -7.75 -22.97 0.15
N HIS A 118 -8.04 -21.99 -0.70
CA HIS A 118 -7.07 -21.37 -1.59
C HIS A 118 -6.27 -20.27 -0.85
N PHE A 119 -4.95 -20.36 -0.92
CA PHE A 119 -4.02 -19.38 -0.37
C PHE A 119 -3.15 -18.80 -1.48
N ASP A 120 -3.24 -17.49 -1.69
CA ASP A 120 -2.55 -16.78 -2.77
C ASP A 120 -1.50 -15.80 -2.24
N PHE A 121 -0.23 -16.19 -2.40
CA PHE A 121 0.93 -15.46 -1.89
C PHE A 121 1.35 -14.27 -2.77
N ARG A 122 0.74 -14.12 -3.97
CA ARG A 122 1.03 -12.98 -4.86
C ARG A 122 0.62 -11.65 -4.24
N LEU A 123 1.24 -10.59 -4.73
CA LEU A 123 0.96 -9.23 -4.26
C LEU A 123 -0.50 -8.83 -4.50
N ASN A 124 -1.07 -9.23 -5.64
CA ASN A 124 -2.49 -9.07 -5.96
C ASN A 124 -3.34 -10.29 -5.59
N GLY A 125 -2.84 -11.16 -4.71
CA GLY A 125 -3.53 -12.39 -4.38
C GLY A 125 -4.82 -12.17 -3.58
N GLU A 126 -5.79 -13.05 -3.76
CA GLU A 126 -7.08 -12.99 -3.07
C GLU A 126 -6.95 -13.09 -1.55
N ILE A 127 -7.88 -12.44 -0.84
CA ILE A 127 -7.86 -12.30 0.63
C ILE A 127 -8.88 -13.21 1.28
N ASP A 128 -10.02 -13.46 0.64
CA ASP A 128 -11.08 -14.33 1.14
C ASP A 128 -10.88 -15.80 0.73
N GLY A 129 -10.05 -16.07 -0.28
CA GLY A 129 -9.87 -17.41 -0.85
C GLY A 129 -11.11 -17.87 -1.62
N THR A 130 -12.01 -16.94 -1.95
CA THR A 130 -13.17 -17.18 -2.81
C THR A 130 -12.73 -17.02 -4.24
N ASP A 131 -12.52 -18.13 -4.93
CA ASP A 131 -12.17 -18.15 -6.34
C ASP A 131 -13.22 -17.37 -7.15
N ARG A 132 -12.82 -16.25 -7.76
CA ARG A 132 -13.71 -15.32 -8.50
C ARG A 132 -14.49 -15.96 -9.65
N GLN A 133 -14.15 -17.19 -10.03
CA GLN A 133 -14.86 -17.95 -11.06
C GLN A 133 -16.21 -18.54 -10.62
N THR A 134 -16.56 -18.54 -9.33
CA THR A 134 -17.92 -18.93 -8.94
C THR A 134 -18.86 -17.76 -9.15
N ASN A 135 -19.69 -17.87 -10.20
CA ASN A 135 -20.83 -16.99 -10.51
C ASN A 135 -21.61 -16.60 -9.24
N GLN A 136 -21.26 -15.49 -8.63
CA GLN A 136 -22.05 -14.85 -7.57
C GLN A 136 -22.40 -13.45 -8.04
N ASP A 137 -23.69 -13.15 -7.94
CA ASP A 137 -24.33 -11.96 -8.48
C ASP A 137 -23.54 -10.68 -8.20
N GLU A 138 -23.41 -9.82 -9.22
CA GLU A 138 -22.61 -8.57 -9.18
C GLU A 138 -22.97 -7.64 -8.01
N GLU A 139 -24.19 -7.76 -7.47
CA GLU A 139 -24.68 -7.02 -6.31
C GLU A 139 -23.96 -7.41 -4.99
N SER A 140 -23.40 -8.64 -4.93
CA SER A 140 -22.60 -9.15 -3.80
C SER A 140 -21.11 -8.76 -3.89
N ASN A 141 -20.73 -7.98 -4.92
CA ASN A 141 -19.36 -7.54 -5.18
C ASN A 141 -19.07 -6.15 -4.60
N TRP A 142 -20.10 -5.46 -4.11
CA TRP A 142 -19.99 -4.13 -3.51
C TRP A 142 -19.43 -4.23 -2.08
N GLY A 143 -18.15 -3.90 -1.91
CA GLY A 143 -17.45 -4.00 -0.62
C GLY A 143 -16.57 -5.24 -0.46
N ARG A 144 -16.42 -6.09 -1.49
CA ARG A 144 -15.38 -7.14 -1.47
C ARG A 144 -14.00 -6.48 -1.41
N PRO A 145 -13.07 -6.96 -0.57
CA PRO A 145 -11.69 -6.54 -0.61
C PRO A 145 -11.20 -6.64 -2.05
N ASN A 146 -10.97 -5.49 -2.68
CA ASN A 146 -10.37 -5.46 -4.01
C ASN A 146 -9.07 -6.26 -3.90
N HIS A 147 -8.76 -7.13 -4.85
CA HIS A 147 -7.51 -7.92 -4.84
C HIS A 147 -6.25 -7.03 -4.79
N ARG A 148 -6.44 -5.76 -5.13
CA ARG A 148 -5.45 -4.68 -5.10
C ARG A 148 -5.34 -3.99 -3.73
N GLY A 149 -6.33 -4.17 -2.85
CA GLY A 149 -6.43 -3.45 -1.59
C GLY A 149 -5.26 -3.72 -0.64
N PHE A 150 -4.83 -4.98 -0.54
CA PHE A 150 -3.60 -5.32 0.19
C PHE A 150 -2.37 -4.64 -0.44
N ALA A 151 -2.22 -4.70 -1.76
CA ALA A 151 -1.07 -4.12 -2.46
C ALA A 151 -1.00 -2.59 -2.28
N TYR A 152 -2.13 -1.90 -2.40
CA TYR A 152 -2.24 -0.45 -2.18
C TYR A 152 -1.94 -0.07 -0.73
N ALA A 153 -2.39 -0.88 0.23
CA ALA A 153 -2.11 -0.67 1.65
C ALA A 153 -0.63 -0.89 1.97
N TYR A 154 -0.04 -2.00 1.49
CA TYR A 154 1.33 -2.37 1.79
C TYR A 154 2.34 -1.39 1.16
N PHE A 155 2.15 -1.05 -0.13
CA PHE A 155 3.00 -0.10 -0.87
C PHE A 155 2.48 1.34 -0.86
N ARG A 156 1.75 1.72 0.20
CA ARG A 156 1.09 3.03 0.26
C ARG A 156 2.08 4.19 0.13
N ASP A 157 3.22 4.13 0.81
CA ASP A 157 4.16 5.24 0.86
C ASP A 157 4.88 5.41 -0.50
N GLU A 158 5.21 4.31 -1.16
CA GLU A 158 5.82 4.25 -2.50
C GLU A 158 4.84 4.75 -3.58
N LEU A 159 3.58 4.35 -3.48
CA LEU A 159 2.52 4.84 -4.36
C LEU A 159 2.27 6.32 -4.13
N LYS A 160 2.21 6.78 -2.89
CA LYS A 160 1.98 8.19 -2.57
C LYS A 160 3.14 9.10 -2.98
N ALA A 161 4.38 8.60 -2.95
CA ALA A 161 5.55 9.31 -3.46
C ALA A 161 5.60 9.37 -4.99
N SER A 162 4.82 8.52 -5.68
CA SER A 162 4.77 8.46 -7.14
C SER A 162 3.79 9.47 -7.72
N GLU A 163 4.21 10.19 -8.76
CA GLU A 163 3.35 11.18 -9.42
C GLU A 163 2.12 10.51 -10.04
N GLY A 164 0.94 11.09 -9.79
CA GLY A 164 -0.33 10.65 -10.38
C GLY A 164 -0.93 9.37 -9.77
N CYS A 165 -0.34 8.82 -8.72
CA CYS A 165 -0.87 7.68 -7.96
C CYS A 165 -1.68 8.15 -6.75
N ASN A 166 -2.70 7.39 -6.36
CA ASN A 166 -3.45 7.61 -5.12
C ASN A 166 -3.83 6.25 -4.50
N PRO A 167 -3.08 5.75 -3.51
CA PRO A 167 -3.35 4.45 -2.88
C PRO A 167 -4.65 4.44 -2.06
N ASP A 168 -5.18 5.61 -1.70
CA ASP A 168 -6.37 5.76 -0.87
C ASP A 168 -7.66 5.88 -1.72
N ILE A 169 -7.56 5.80 -3.06
CA ILE A 169 -8.67 6.11 -3.98
C ILE A 169 -9.91 5.25 -3.76
N ASP A 170 -9.73 3.95 -3.50
CA ASP A 170 -10.85 3.01 -3.30
C ASP A 170 -11.66 3.39 -2.05
N ILE A 171 -10.99 3.94 -1.04
CA ILE A 171 -11.60 4.38 0.22
C ILE A 171 -12.25 5.76 0.03
N GLU A 172 -11.59 6.68 -0.69
CA GLU A 172 -12.15 8.00 -1.03
C GLU A 172 -13.43 7.96 -1.87
N MET A 173 -13.59 6.86 -2.62
CA MET A 173 -14.65 6.65 -3.58
C MET A 173 -15.68 5.60 -3.12
N SER A 174 -15.55 5.04 -1.91
CA SER A 174 -16.41 3.97 -1.41
C SER A 174 -17.89 4.31 -1.47
N ASP A 175 -18.27 5.56 -1.18
CA ASP A 175 -19.68 5.98 -1.07
C ASP A 175 -20.27 6.50 -2.39
N LYS A 176 -19.54 6.37 -3.50
CA LYS A 176 -19.92 6.96 -4.79
C LYS A 176 -20.05 5.87 -5.85
N GLN A 177 -20.86 6.13 -6.86
CA GLN A 177 -20.91 5.29 -8.05
C GLN A 177 -19.55 5.32 -8.77
N SER A 178 -19.22 4.18 -9.42
CA SER A 178 -18.01 4.02 -10.22
C SER A 178 -17.84 5.20 -11.18
N ASN A 179 -16.66 5.82 -11.16
CA ASN A 179 -16.39 7.01 -11.96
C ASN A 179 -15.02 6.94 -12.67
N PRO A 180 -14.86 7.70 -13.78
CA PRO A 180 -13.58 7.73 -14.50
C PRO A 180 -12.39 8.22 -13.66
N HIS A 181 -12.66 8.98 -12.60
CA HIS A 181 -11.63 9.46 -11.67
C HIS A 181 -11.02 8.31 -10.85
N GLN A 182 -11.85 7.42 -10.32
CA GLN A 182 -11.42 6.22 -9.59
C GLN A 182 -10.57 5.34 -10.51
N GLN A 183 -11.09 5.03 -11.70
CA GLN A 183 -10.38 4.19 -12.68
C GLN A 183 -9.01 4.77 -13.03
N LYS A 184 -8.93 6.09 -13.27
CA LYS A 184 -7.67 6.76 -13.60
C LYS A 184 -6.58 6.53 -12.56
N PHE A 185 -6.91 6.63 -11.26
CA PHE A 185 -5.95 6.43 -10.18
C PHE A 185 -5.67 4.96 -9.91
N GLN A 186 -6.67 4.09 -10.05
CA GLN A 186 -6.45 2.63 -10.02
C GLN A 186 -5.46 2.20 -11.12
N ASP A 187 -5.68 2.63 -12.36
CA ASP A 187 -4.77 2.33 -13.48
C ASP A 187 -3.36 2.88 -13.26
N ALA A 188 -3.23 4.05 -12.63
CA ALA A 188 -1.94 4.63 -12.29
C ALA A 188 -1.22 3.81 -11.21
N ASN A 189 -1.93 3.42 -10.15
CA ASN A 189 -1.40 2.56 -9.09
C ASN A 189 -1.00 1.19 -9.65
N ASP A 190 -1.84 0.57 -10.45
CA ASP A 190 -1.61 -0.74 -11.05
C ASP A 190 -0.43 -0.72 -12.03
N ARG A 191 -0.29 0.35 -12.80
CA ARG A 191 0.89 0.56 -13.65
C ARG A 191 2.16 0.65 -12.83
N LYS A 192 2.11 1.33 -11.67
CA LYS A 192 3.27 1.50 -10.79
C LYS A 192 3.64 0.21 -10.06
N LEU A 193 2.65 -0.53 -9.57
CA LEU A 193 2.84 -1.84 -8.96
C LEU A 193 3.24 -2.90 -9.98
N GLY A 194 2.88 -2.70 -11.25
CA GLY A 194 3.24 -3.57 -12.36
C GLY A 194 2.23 -4.68 -12.63
N PHE A 195 0.96 -4.47 -12.29
CA PHE A 195 -0.14 -5.38 -12.63
C PHE A 195 -0.61 -5.24 -14.09
N ILE A 196 -0.29 -4.13 -14.77
CA ILE A 196 -0.65 -3.92 -16.18
C ILE A 196 0.47 -4.42 -17.09
N SER A 197 0.23 -5.54 -17.77
CA SER A 197 1.14 -6.20 -18.70
C SER A 197 1.25 -5.46 -20.04
N GLY A 198 2.02 -4.38 -20.06
CA GLY A 198 2.32 -3.68 -21.32
C GLY A 198 3.68 -3.02 -21.37
N ASN A 199 4.33 -2.79 -20.24
CA ASN A 199 5.57 -2.03 -20.17
C ASN A 199 6.65 -2.84 -19.45
N ARG A 200 7.49 -3.52 -20.24
CA ARG A 200 8.58 -4.39 -19.78
C ARG A 200 9.74 -3.63 -19.09
N ASP A 201 9.70 -2.30 -19.15
CA ASP A 201 10.81 -1.42 -18.71
C ASP A 201 10.61 -0.81 -17.31
N LEU A 202 9.52 -1.15 -16.61
CA LEU A 202 9.28 -0.68 -15.25
C LEU A 202 9.66 -1.79 -14.26
N VAL A 203 10.48 -1.45 -13.26
CA VAL A 203 10.69 -2.28 -12.06
C VAL A 203 9.32 -2.53 -11.44
N SER A 204 8.77 -3.72 -11.68
CA SER A 204 7.46 -4.12 -11.20
C SER A 204 7.62 -4.60 -9.77
N TYR A 205 7.07 -3.84 -8.81
CA TYR A 205 7.01 -4.25 -7.41
C TYR A 205 6.32 -5.60 -7.26
N ALA A 206 5.27 -5.83 -8.05
CA ALA A 206 4.59 -7.11 -8.14
C ALA A 206 5.54 -8.21 -8.60
N LYS A 207 6.32 -7.99 -9.67
CA LYS A 207 7.28 -9.00 -10.15
C LYS A 207 8.33 -9.35 -9.10
N ALA A 208 8.90 -8.35 -8.43
CA ALA A 208 9.91 -8.58 -7.39
C ALA A 208 9.32 -9.30 -6.17
N TRP A 209 8.08 -8.96 -5.79
CA TRP A 209 7.36 -9.65 -4.73
C TRP A 209 7.03 -11.09 -5.12
N ASP A 210 6.41 -11.29 -6.29
CA ASP A 210 5.94 -12.59 -6.74
C ASP A 210 7.11 -13.56 -6.96
N SER A 211 8.28 -13.07 -7.40
CA SER A 211 9.49 -13.91 -7.50
C SER A 211 10.05 -14.39 -6.17
N ASP A 212 9.77 -13.69 -5.06
CA ASP A 212 10.13 -14.17 -3.72
C ASP A 212 9.20 -15.32 -3.27
N TYR A 213 8.02 -15.43 -3.89
CA TYR A 213 6.92 -16.30 -3.48
C TYR A 213 6.38 -17.16 -4.64
N GLU A 214 7.28 -17.76 -5.39
CA GLU A 214 6.95 -18.71 -6.45
C GLU A 214 7.68 -20.06 -6.26
N LEU A 215 6.99 -21.17 -6.59
CA LEU A 215 7.54 -22.51 -6.55
C LEU A 215 7.22 -23.25 -7.85
N ASP A 216 8.18 -24.04 -8.31
CA ASP A 216 7.98 -24.95 -9.43
C ASP A 216 7.31 -26.24 -8.97
N LEU A 217 6.19 -26.57 -9.60
CA LEU A 217 5.40 -27.77 -9.33
C LEU A 217 5.17 -28.58 -10.59
N ILE A 218 4.96 -29.88 -10.41
CA ILE A 218 4.62 -30.79 -11.50
C ILE A 218 3.13 -30.68 -11.82
N GLY A 219 2.79 -30.42 -13.07
CA GLY A 219 1.42 -30.43 -13.58
C GLY A 219 1.10 -29.29 -14.56
N ARG A 220 -0.08 -29.35 -15.18
CA ARG A 220 -0.57 -28.36 -16.15
C ARG A 220 -1.29 -27.19 -15.46
N GLU A 221 -1.52 -26.13 -16.23
CA GLU A 221 -1.79 -24.72 -15.88
C GLU A 221 -2.69 -24.33 -14.68
N TYR A 222 -3.43 -25.22 -14.01
CA TYR A 222 -4.47 -24.82 -13.05
C TYR A 222 -4.21 -25.32 -11.62
N CYS A 223 -4.13 -24.38 -10.66
CA CYS A 223 -3.99 -24.64 -9.23
C CYS A 223 -5.22 -25.33 -8.60
N ARG A 224 -6.40 -25.15 -9.20
CA ARG A 224 -7.71 -25.59 -8.67
C ARG A 224 -7.83 -27.09 -8.44
N ASP A 225 -7.18 -27.88 -9.30
CA ASP A 225 -7.23 -29.35 -9.23
C ASP A 225 -6.15 -29.93 -8.31
N ARG A 226 -5.24 -29.09 -7.79
CA ARG A 226 -4.09 -29.51 -6.97
C ARG A 226 -4.34 -29.19 -5.50
N GLN A 227 -5.01 -30.12 -4.84
CA GLN A 227 -5.14 -30.08 -3.38
C GLN A 227 -3.91 -30.72 -2.74
N ILE A 228 -3.21 -29.95 -1.91
CA ILE A 228 -2.04 -30.40 -1.15
C ILE A 228 -2.49 -30.70 0.27
N GLU A 229 -2.29 -31.94 0.70
CA GLU A 229 -2.66 -32.37 2.04
C GLU A 229 -1.70 -31.77 3.08
N VAL A 230 -2.25 -31.16 4.12
CA VAL A 230 -1.49 -30.56 5.22
C VAL A 230 -2.05 -31.02 6.56
N ASN A 231 -1.28 -30.85 7.63
CA ASN A 231 -1.78 -31.09 8.97
C ASN A 231 -2.65 -29.93 9.45
N LYS A 232 -3.55 -30.17 10.41
CA LYS A 232 -4.45 -29.15 10.98
C LYS A 232 -3.69 -27.93 11.52
N ASP A 233 -2.55 -28.15 12.18
CA ASP A 233 -1.72 -27.06 12.72
C ASP A 233 -1.07 -26.22 11.61
N GLU A 234 -0.67 -26.84 10.51
CA GLU A 234 -0.11 -26.15 9.33
C GLU A 234 -1.20 -25.33 8.65
N PHE A 235 -2.40 -25.90 8.50
CA PHE A 235 -3.58 -25.20 7.99
C PHE A 235 -3.95 -23.97 8.83
N ALA A 236 -3.88 -24.06 10.16
CA ALA A 236 -4.15 -22.94 11.07
C ALA A 236 -3.16 -21.78 10.89
N ILE A 237 -1.90 -22.07 10.56
CA ILE A 237 -0.88 -21.05 10.24
C ILE A 237 -1.25 -20.33 8.95
N PHE A 238 -1.62 -21.07 7.88
CA PHE A 238 -2.06 -20.47 6.62
C PHE A 238 -3.30 -19.58 6.80
N MET A 239 -4.26 -20.03 7.61
CA MET A 239 -5.45 -19.24 7.97
C MET A 239 -5.09 -17.94 8.71
N THR A 240 -4.17 -18.01 9.68
CA THR A 240 -3.71 -16.84 10.45
C THR A 240 -3.01 -15.83 9.55
N TRP A 241 -2.19 -16.29 8.60
CA TRP A 241 -1.56 -15.45 7.60
C TRP A 241 -2.58 -14.75 6.70
N GLN A 242 -3.58 -15.48 6.20
CA GLN A 242 -4.63 -14.91 5.36
C GLN A 242 -5.46 -13.87 6.14
N GLN A 243 -5.77 -14.15 7.41
CA GLN A 243 -6.43 -13.19 8.30
C GLN A 243 -5.57 -11.94 8.52
N ALA A 244 -4.26 -12.08 8.72
CA ALA A 244 -3.35 -10.95 8.87
C ALA A 244 -3.32 -10.07 7.61
N LYS A 245 -3.35 -10.68 6.41
CA LYS A 245 -3.46 -9.97 5.12
C LYS A 245 -4.72 -9.09 5.07
N GLY A 246 -5.87 -9.66 5.44
CA GLY A 246 -7.14 -8.91 5.53
C GLY A 246 -7.14 -7.85 6.63
N GLN A 247 -6.53 -8.13 7.79
CA GLN A 247 -6.43 -7.20 8.90
C GLN A 247 -5.56 -5.98 8.58
N LEU A 248 -4.54 -6.12 7.75
CA LEU A 248 -3.73 -4.99 7.26
C LEU A 248 -4.58 -4.07 6.38
N GLN A 249 -5.29 -4.64 5.40
CA GLN A 249 -6.19 -3.86 4.54
C GLN A 249 -7.28 -3.15 5.35
N MET A 250 -7.87 -3.83 6.34
CA MET A 250 -8.87 -3.20 7.22
C MET A 250 -8.29 -2.11 8.10
N ALA A 251 -7.04 -2.23 8.56
CA ALA A 251 -6.37 -1.16 9.30
C ALA A 251 -6.13 0.07 8.42
N HIS A 252 -5.69 -0.12 7.17
CA HIS A 252 -5.58 0.95 6.18
C HIS A 252 -6.93 1.62 5.92
N TYR A 253 -7.99 0.84 5.71
CA TYR A 253 -9.35 1.35 5.53
C TYR A 253 -9.79 2.25 6.69
N LYS A 254 -9.67 1.76 7.94
CA LYS A 254 -10.10 2.51 9.14
C LYS A 254 -9.33 3.81 9.32
N TRP A 255 -8.01 3.76 9.16
CA TRP A 255 -7.16 4.95 9.27
C TRP A 255 -7.55 6.02 8.25
N ILE A 256 -7.71 5.65 6.98
CA ILE A 256 -8.06 6.61 5.93
C ILE A 256 -9.51 7.09 6.06
N ASP A 257 -10.46 6.23 6.44
CA ASP A 257 -11.85 6.64 6.71
C ASP A 257 -11.92 7.71 7.81
N SER A 258 -11.14 7.54 8.89
CA SER A 258 -10.98 8.54 9.96
C SER A 258 -10.41 9.86 9.44
N VAL A 259 -9.33 9.81 8.64
CA VAL A 259 -8.75 10.99 7.98
C VAL A 259 -9.79 11.69 7.09
N LEU A 260 -10.57 10.93 6.31
CA LEU A 260 -11.58 11.48 5.41
C LEU A 260 -12.74 12.14 6.17
N LYS A 261 -13.16 11.59 7.31
CA LYS A 261 -14.17 12.18 8.19
C LYS A 261 -13.69 13.54 8.74
N GLN A 262 -12.45 13.61 9.23
CA GLN A 262 -11.84 14.85 9.69
C GLN A 262 -11.72 15.87 8.54
N MET A 263 -11.29 15.42 7.37
CA MET A 263 -11.21 16.26 6.17
C MET A 263 -12.56 16.79 5.70
N LYS A 264 -13.66 16.04 5.89
CA LYS A 264 -15.02 16.50 5.62
C LYS A 264 -15.43 17.64 6.56
N PHE A 265 -15.07 17.54 7.84
CA PHE A 265 -15.26 18.60 8.82
C PHE A 265 -14.45 19.85 8.45
N VAL A 266 -13.15 19.72 8.22
CA VAL A 266 -12.25 20.83 7.82
C VAL A 266 -12.77 21.53 6.56
N LYS A 267 -13.15 20.78 5.51
CA LYS A 267 -13.73 21.35 4.29
C LYS A 267 -15.05 22.07 4.53
N GLY A 268 -15.85 21.62 5.50
CA GLY A 268 -17.07 22.29 5.95
C GLY A 268 -16.77 23.65 6.58
N VAL A 269 -15.81 23.68 7.51
CA VAL A 269 -15.35 24.90 8.19
C VAL A 269 -14.76 25.91 7.18
N LEU A 270 -13.86 25.47 6.30
CA LEU A 270 -13.24 26.34 5.27
C LEU A 270 -14.24 26.92 4.27
N LYS A 271 -15.39 26.29 4.05
CA LYS A 271 -16.48 26.84 3.22
C LYS A 271 -17.19 28.00 3.91
N GLY A 272 -17.27 27.99 5.24
CA GLY A 272 -17.85 29.07 6.05
C GLY A 272 -16.98 30.33 6.08
N TYR A 273 -15.66 30.18 5.91
CA TYR A 273 -14.72 31.29 5.96
C TYR A 273 -14.65 32.11 4.66
N LYS A 274 -14.53 33.42 4.85
CA LYS A 274 -14.47 34.42 3.78
C LYS A 274 -13.04 34.86 3.52
N TYR A 275 -12.20 34.89 4.55
CA TYR A 275 -10.84 35.42 4.48
C TYR A 275 -9.80 34.39 4.94
N LEU A 276 -8.57 34.56 4.44
CA LEU A 276 -7.45 33.66 4.71
C LEU A 276 -7.00 33.70 6.17
N ASP A 277 -7.10 34.85 6.84
CA ASP A 277 -6.78 35.01 8.26
C ASP A 277 -7.62 34.08 9.14
N GLU A 278 -8.92 33.98 8.89
CA GLU A 278 -9.83 33.06 9.61
C GLU A 278 -9.37 31.59 9.48
N ALA A 279 -8.94 31.18 8.28
CA ALA A 279 -8.45 29.82 8.04
C ALA A 279 -7.06 29.56 8.64
N LEU A 280 -6.19 30.57 8.70
CA LEU A 280 -4.88 30.48 9.34
C LEU A 280 -5.00 30.46 10.87
N GLU A 281 -5.95 31.19 11.43
CA GLU A 281 -6.28 31.17 12.86
C GLU A 281 -6.80 29.79 13.26
N PHE A 282 -7.75 29.22 12.51
CA PHE A 282 -8.24 27.86 12.73
C PHE A 282 -7.13 26.80 12.65
N ALA A 283 -6.23 26.92 11.67
CA ALA A 283 -5.06 26.03 11.58
C ALA A 283 -4.15 26.16 12.80
N LYS A 284 -3.86 27.40 13.22
CA LYS A 284 -3.01 27.66 14.39
C LYS A 284 -3.63 27.16 15.70
N GLU A 285 -4.94 27.28 15.86
CA GLU A 285 -5.68 26.75 17.02
C GLU A 285 -5.71 25.21 17.06
N SER A 286 -5.53 24.57 15.91
CA SER A 286 -5.49 23.10 15.78
C SER A 286 -4.06 22.59 15.64
N ASP A 287 -3.08 23.31 16.22
CA ASP A 287 -1.65 22.98 16.23
C ASP A 287 -0.98 22.86 14.85
N LEU A 288 -1.60 23.39 13.80
CA LEU A 288 -1.08 23.41 12.44
C LEU A 288 -0.54 24.80 12.05
N THR A 289 0.78 24.91 11.90
CA THR A 289 1.40 26.16 11.41
C THR A 289 1.43 26.19 9.89
N ILE A 290 0.52 26.96 9.27
CA ILE A 290 0.53 27.23 7.82
C ILE A 290 1.11 28.63 7.58
N ASP A 291 2.18 28.73 6.79
CA ASP A 291 2.67 30.05 6.34
C ASP A 291 1.76 30.59 5.22
N GLU A 292 1.24 31.79 5.40
CA GLU A 292 0.44 32.53 4.41
C GLU A 292 1.16 32.57 3.05
N ALA A 293 2.48 32.78 3.09
CA ALA A 293 3.28 32.90 1.90
C ALA A 293 3.51 31.53 1.21
N GLU A 294 3.40 30.41 1.91
CA GLU A 294 3.45 29.07 1.29
C GLU A 294 2.16 28.78 0.49
N ILE A 295 1.00 29.14 1.02
CA ILE A 295 -0.29 28.96 0.35
C ILE A 295 -0.41 29.83 -0.91
N LEU A 296 0.12 31.06 -0.86
CA LEU A 296 0.08 32.02 -1.98
C LEU A 296 1.16 31.78 -3.05
N ARG A 297 2.33 31.23 -2.69
CA ARG A 297 3.46 31.03 -3.63
C ARG A 297 3.40 29.73 -4.44
N CYS A 298 2.62 28.73 -4.02
CA CYS A 298 2.51 27.43 -4.70
C CYS A 298 1.63 27.46 -5.97
N ASN A 299 2.05 28.21 -6.99
CA ASN A 299 1.44 28.17 -8.33
C ASN A 299 2.41 27.62 -9.39
N SER A 300 3.67 27.41 -9.04
CA SER A 300 4.65 26.68 -9.84
C SER A 300 5.92 26.53 -9.02
N SER A 301 6.58 25.38 -9.16
CA SER A 301 7.91 25.06 -8.62
C SER A 301 9.00 26.08 -8.97
N GLY A 302 8.73 27.05 -9.86
CA GLY A 302 9.62 28.17 -10.17
C GLY A 302 9.70 29.27 -9.10
N LEU A 303 8.69 29.45 -8.23
CA LEU A 303 8.71 30.52 -7.22
C LEU A 303 9.44 30.16 -5.92
N MET A 304 9.66 28.87 -5.63
CA MET A 304 10.40 28.43 -4.43
C MET A 304 11.89 28.74 -4.52
N ILE A 305 12.44 28.86 -5.74
CA ILE A 305 13.82 29.32 -5.99
C ILE A 305 13.95 30.82 -5.65
N TYR A 306 12.85 31.57 -5.76
CA TYR A 306 12.75 32.98 -5.39
C TYR A 306 12.21 33.17 -3.96
N ASN A 307 12.81 32.50 -2.97
CA ASN A 307 12.67 32.96 -1.60
C ASN A 307 13.24 34.39 -1.51
N PRO A 308 12.47 35.43 -1.11
CA PRO A 308 12.96 36.80 -1.01
C PRO A 308 14.22 36.92 -0.15
N LYS A 309 14.38 36.06 0.86
CA LYS A 309 15.59 35.99 1.69
C LYS A 309 16.80 35.46 0.91
N ASN A 310 16.64 34.42 0.10
CA ASN A 310 17.71 33.88 -0.75
C ASN A 310 18.04 34.83 -1.91
N ALA A 311 17.03 35.39 -2.56
CA ALA A 311 17.23 36.39 -3.61
C ALA A 311 17.90 37.65 -3.06
N ALA A 312 17.52 38.12 -1.86
CA ALA A 312 18.19 39.22 -1.20
C ALA A 312 19.62 38.87 -0.74
N GLN A 313 19.89 37.62 -0.33
CA GLN A 313 21.25 37.15 -0.04
C GLN A 313 22.11 37.08 -1.29
N MET A 314 21.60 36.56 -2.42
CA MET A 314 22.29 36.59 -3.71
C MET A 314 22.54 38.02 -4.20
N LEU A 315 21.54 38.91 -4.10
CA LEU A 315 21.71 40.32 -4.44
C LEU A 315 22.78 41.00 -3.54
N LYS A 316 22.84 40.64 -2.25
CA LYS A 316 23.84 41.15 -1.32
C LYS A 316 25.23 40.56 -1.56
N SER A 317 25.34 39.32 -2.03
CA SER A 317 26.63 38.69 -2.38
C SER A 317 27.17 39.15 -3.74
N MET A 318 26.31 39.59 -4.65
CA MET A 318 26.68 40.21 -5.91
C MET A 318 27.22 41.65 -5.78
N LYS A 319 27.11 42.27 -4.60
CA LYS A 319 27.73 43.58 -4.35
C LYS A 319 29.24 43.39 -4.17
N ASN A 320 30.03 43.86 -5.13
CA ASN A 320 31.50 43.86 -5.06
C ASN A 320 31.98 44.54 -3.78
N LYS A 321 32.37 43.73 -2.79
CA LYS A 321 33.07 44.21 -1.60
C LYS A 321 34.56 44.05 -1.84
N ASN A 322 35.28 45.17 -2.03
CA ASN A 322 36.72 45.21 -1.80
C ASN A 322 36.95 44.91 -0.31
N GLN A 323 37.05 43.63 0.06
CA GLN A 323 37.32 43.24 1.43
C GLN A 323 38.75 43.66 1.78
N SER A 324 38.89 44.64 2.67
CA SER A 324 40.20 45.02 3.19
C SER A 324 40.84 43.86 3.96
N ARG A 325 42.17 43.84 4.05
CA ARG A 325 42.93 42.79 4.74
C ARG A 325 42.43 42.58 6.19
N GLU A 326 42.03 43.65 6.86
CA GLU A 326 41.50 43.62 8.23
C GLU A 326 40.17 42.88 8.35
N GLN A 327 39.27 43.03 7.36
CA GLN A 327 37.99 42.32 7.36
C GLN A 327 38.17 40.81 7.17
N LYS A 328 39.21 40.39 6.45
CA LYS A 328 39.56 38.97 6.29
C LYS A 328 40.14 38.37 7.57
N ILE A 329 40.94 39.13 8.32
CA ILE A 329 41.49 38.72 9.62
C ILE A 329 40.35 38.55 10.63
N LEU A 330 39.44 39.51 10.73
CA LEU A 330 38.30 39.43 11.66
C LEU A 330 37.37 38.25 11.34
N ALA A 331 37.13 37.97 10.06
CA ALA A 331 36.31 36.82 9.66
C ALA A 331 36.98 35.48 10.00
N ARG A 332 38.32 35.42 9.93
CA ARG A 332 39.12 34.25 10.33
C ARG A 332 39.07 34.02 11.84
N GLU A 333 39.24 35.07 12.64
CA GLU A 333 39.12 34.99 14.11
C GLU A 333 37.72 34.55 14.55
N GLN A 334 36.66 35.01 13.88
CA GLN A 334 35.28 34.57 14.14
C GLN A 334 35.00 33.12 13.71
N TYR A 335 35.75 32.60 12.73
CA TYR A 335 35.68 31.21 12.34
C TYR A 335 36.41 30.32 13.36
N GLU A 336 37.61 30.71 13.77
CA GLU A 336 38.40 30.02 14.78
C GLU A 336 37.70 30.00 16.16
N ARG A 337 37.01 31.09 16.54
CA ARG A 337 36.14 31.09 17.73
C ARG A 337 34.98 30.12 17.66
N ARG A 338 34.40 29.90 16.46
CA ARG A 338 33.27 28.98 16.27
C ARG A 338 33.73 27.53 16.24
N GLU A 339 34.91 27.26 15.70
CA GLU A 339 35.54 25.93 15.74
C GLU A 339 36.03 25.58 17.15
N ALA A 340 36.49 26.55 17.94
CA ALA A 340 36.89 26.34 19.34
C ALA A 340 35.70 26.20 20.33
N GLN A 341 34.47 26.49 19.89
CA GLN A 341 33.24 26.30 20.67
C GLN A 341 32.45 25.05 20.27
N LYS A 342 32.91 24.31 19.25
CA LYS A 342 32.53 22.92 19.01
C LYS A 342 33.46 22.02 19.80
#